data_AF-A0AAW5E4E0-F1
#
_entry.id   AF-A0AAW5E4E0-F1
#
_cell.length_a   1.000
_cell.length_b   1.000
_cell.length_c   1.000
_cell.angle_alpha   90.00
_cell.angle_beta   90.00
_cell.angle_gamma   90.00
#
_symmetry.space_group_name_H-M   'P 1'
#
loop_
_entity.id
_entity.type
_entity.pdbx_description
1 polymer ?
#
loop_
_entity_poly.entity_id
_entity_poly.type
_entity_poly.pdbx_seq_one_letter_code
_entity_poly.pdbx_strand_id
1 'polypeptide(L)'
;MSFSSKFLLFLSFIILFFNGSSISFILYDVRLGAYFGNGLFILSSLAGVLFASIAEVDAGRRGFYCKYCMYGNLLISFYPLYFHLIGMWVFPSLLR
;
A
#
# COMPACT_ATOMS: atom_id res chain seq x y z
N MET A 1 -4.12 23.38 -10.43
CA MET A 1 -4.37 22.14 -9.67
C MET A 1 -5.57 22.41 -8.76
N SER A 2 -6.63 21.63 -8.89
CA SER A 2 -7.88 21.88 -8.17
C SER A 2 -7.70 21.60 -6.67
N PHE A 3 -8.58 22.16 -5.83
CA PHE A 3 -8.58 21.85 -4.39
C PHE A 3 -8.78 20.34 -4.15
N SER A 4 -9.62 19.70 -4.98
CA SER A 4 -9.87 18.26 -4.96
C SER A 4 -8.59 17.45 -5.22
N SER A 5 -7.81 17.79 -6.25
CA SER A 5 -6.57 17.06 -6.54
C SER A 5 -5.53 17.24 -5.42
N LYS A 6 -5.45 18.41 -4.78
CA LYS A 6 -4.56 18.62 -3.62
C LYS A 6 -4.98 17.77 -2.42
N PHE A 7 -6.28 17.70 -2.15
CA PHE A 7 -6.81 16.88 -1.05
C PHE A 7 -6.56 15.38 -1.28
N LEU A 8 -6.84 14.89 -2.49
CA LEU A 8 -6.59 13.49 -2.87
C LEU A 8 -5.11 13.12 -2.82
N LEU A 9 -4.21 14.02 -3.24
CA LEU A 9 -2.77 13.80 -3.11
C LEU A 9 -2.31 13.78 -1.66
N PHE A 10 -2.86 14.63 -0.80
CA PHE A 10 -2.55 14.62 0.61
C PHE A 10 -3.03 13.32 1.28
N LEU A 11 -4.25 12.86 0.96
CA LEU A 11 -4.79 11.60 1.46
C LEU A 11 -3.99 10.40 0.95
N SER A 12 -3.63 10.41 -0.33
CA SER A 12 -2.71 9.44 -0.92
C SER A 12 -1.39 9.43 -0.16
N PHE A 13 -0.75 10.58 0.00
CA PHE A 13 0.51 10.70 0.72
C PHE A 13 0.44 10.10 2.13
N ILE A 14 -0.60 10.41 2.92
CA ILE A 14 -0.76 9.85 4.27
C ILE A 14 -0.83 8.32 4.22
N ILE A 15 -1.68 7.77 3.36
CA ILE A 15 -1.88 6.33 3.24
C ILE A 15 -0.59 5.63 2.80
N LEU A 16 0.07 6.18 1.78
CA LEU A 16 1.30 5.63 1.23
C LEU A 16 2.47 5.76 2.23
N PHE A 17 2.52 6.83 3.01
CA PHE A 17 3.53 7.02 4.05
C PHE A 17 3.33 6.05 5.23
N PHE A 18 2.08 5.87 5.67
CA PHE A 18 1.74 4.90 6.72
C PHE A 18 2.00 3.46 6.28
N ASN A 19 1.71 3.13 5.02
CA ASN A 19 1.95 1.79 4.49
C ASN A 19 3.42 1.53 4.15
N GLY A 20 4.11 2.53 3.58
CA GLY A 20 5.53 2.45 3.28
C GLY A 20 6.42 2.38 4.52
N SER A 21 5.99 2.95 5.65
CA SER A 21 6.68 2.79 6.94
C SER A 21 6.46 1.44 7.60
N SER A 22 5.67 0.54 6.99
CA SER A 22 5.27 -0.77 7.54
C SER A 22 4.50 -0.70 8.87
N ILE A 23 4.18 0.50 9.37
CA ILE A 23 3.44 0.70 10.62
C ILE A 23 2.05 0.10 10.50
N SER A 24 1.35 0.36 9.40
CA SER A 24 0.02 -0.19 9.17
C SER A 24 0.05 -1.70 8.99
N PHE A 25 1.08 -2.28 8.37
CA PHE A 25 1.25 -3.73 8.29
C PHE A 25 1.30 -4.33 9.69
N ILE A 26 2.18 -3.83 10.57
CA ILE A 26 2.29 -4.30 11.96
C ILE A 26 0.94 -4.14 12.69
N LEU A 27 0.29 -2.99 12.52
CA LEU A 27 -0.96 -2.70 13.21
C LEU A 27 -2.11 -3.61 12.76
N TYR A 28 -2.21 -3.88 11.44
CA TYR A 28 -3.22 -4.77 10.89
C TYR A 28 -2.92 -6.23 11.19
N ASP A 29 -1.67 -6.67 11.06
CA ASP A 29 -1.22 -8.04 11.33
C ASP A 29 -1.42 -8.42 12.81
N VAL A 30 -0.95 -7.57 13.74
CA VAL A 30 -1.05 -7.82 15.19
C VAL A 30 -2.49 -7.79 15.69
N ARG A 31 -3.34 -6.91 15.13
CA ARG A 31 -4.72 -6.72 15.63
C ARG A 31 -5.73 -7.67 15.00
N LEU A 32 -5.53 -8.04 13.73
CA LEU A 32 -6.53 -8.73 12.91
C LEU A 32 -6.06 -10.10 12.41
N GLY A 33 -4.81 -10.47 12.71
CA GLY A 33 -4.19 -11.70 12.28
C GLY A 33 -3.63 -11.63 10.86
N ALA A 34 -2.74 -12.56 10.54
CA ALA A 34 -1.90 -12.48 9.34
C ALA A 34 -2.68 -12.37 8.02
N TYR A 35 -3.76 -13.13 7.85
CA TYR A 35 -4.51 -13.14 6.59
C TYR A 35 -5.32 -11.85 6.39
N PHE A 36 -6.09 -11.46 7.40
CA PHE A 36 -6.95 -10.28 7.31
C PHE A 36 -6.12 -8.99 7.35
N GLY A 37 -5.04 -9.00 8.16
CA GLY A 37 -4.12 -7.89 8.27
C GLY A 37 -3.38 -7.60 6.96
N ASN A 38 -2.86 -8.64 6.30
CA ASN A 38 -2.29 -8.51 4.95
C ASN A 38 -3.31 -7.98 3.94
N GLY A 39 -4.54 -8.52 3.94
CA GLY A 39 -5.59 -8.05 3.04
C GLY A 39 -5.87 -6.55 3.17
N LEU A 40 -6.00 -6.05 4.40
CA LEU A 40 -6.21 -4.62 4.67
C LEU A 40 -5.00 -3.75 4.32
N PHE A 41 -3.78 -4.26 4.54
CA PHE A 41 -2.56 -3.56 4.15
C PHE A 41 -2.47 -3.36 2.63
N ILE A 42 -2.81 -4.40 1.85
CA ILE A 42 -2.84 -4.33 0.39
C ILE A 42 -3.94 -3.37 -0.08
N LEU A 43 -5.15 -3.49 0.48
CA LEU A 43 -6.29 -2.65 0.09
C LEU A 43 -6.04 -1.17 0.37
N SER A 44 -5.50 -0.85 1.55
CA SER A 44 -5.14 0.54 1.88
C SER A 44 -4.05 1.05 0.95
N SER A 45 -3.04 0.24 0.62
CA SER A 45 -1.98 0.64 -0.32
C SER A 45 -2.53 0.92 -1.73
N LEU A 46 -3.43 0.07 -2.22
CA LEU A 46 -4.14 0.27 -3.49
C LEU A 46 -5.01 1.53 -3.46
N ALA A 47 -5.69 1.82 -2.35
CA ALA A 47 -6.50 3.03 -2.21
C ALA A 47 -5.64 4.31 -2.30
N GLY A 48 -4.46 4.33 -1.65
CA GLY A 48 -3.53 5.46 -1.77
C GLY A 48 -3.05 5.68 -3.21
N VAL A 49 -2.75 4.60 -3.95
CA VAL A 49 -2.40 4.68 -5.38
C VAL A 49 -3.56 5.20 -6.21
N LEU A 50 -4.78 4.73 -5.95
CA LEU A 50 -5.98 5.17 -6.65
C LEU A 50 -6.21 6.68 -6.48
N PHE A 51 -6.07 7.21 -5.27
CA PHE A 51 -6.21 8.64 -5.01
C PHE A 51 -5.13 9.48 -5.72
N ALA A 52 -3.88 9.00 -5.77
CA ALA A 52 -2.83 9.65 -6.55
C ALA A 52 -3.17 9.67 -8.05
N SER A 53 -3.68 8.56 -8.58
CA SER A 53 -4.07 8.42 -9.99
C SER A 53 -5.18 9.40 -10.37
N ILE A 54 -6.26 9.45 -9.58
CA ILE A 54 -7.38 10.37 -9.81
C ILE A 54 -6.90 11.83 -9.76
N ALA A 55 -6.04 12.16 -8.80
CA ALA A 55 -5.50 13.51 -8.68
C ALA A 55 -4.56 13.90 -9.84
N GLU A 56 -3.81 12.94 -10.41
CA GLU A 56 -2.96 13.18 -11.57
C GLU A 56 -3.78 13.45 -12.84
N VAL A 57 -4.87 12.70 -13.05
CA VAL A 57 -5.81 12.89 -14.17
C VAL A 57 -6.39 14.31 -14.14
N ASP A 58 -6.84 14.75 -12.97
CA ASP A 58 -7.43 16.08 -12.77
C ASP A 58 -6.39 17.22 -12.91
N ALA A 59 -5.10 16.92 -12.76
CA ALA A 59 -4.01 17.88 -12.87
C ALA A 59 -3.41 17.99 -14.28
N GLY A 60 -3.84 17.16 -15.24
CA GLY A 60 -3.32 17.15 -16.61
C GLY A 60 -1.83 16.78 -16.73
N ARG A 61 -1.24 16.17 -15.69
CA ARG A 61 0.17 15.77 -15.66
C ARG A 61 0.31 14.29 -16.04
N ARG A 62 1.22 13.99 -16.96
CA ARG A 62 1.42 12.64 -17.52
C ARG A 62 2.25 11.73 -16.59
N GLY A 63 1.57 10.91 -15.79
CA GLY A 63 1.78 9.47 -15.62
C GLY A 63 3.04 8.96 -14.92
N PHE A 64 4.11 9.74 -14.79
CA PHE A 64 5.34 9.26 -14.16
C PHE A 64 5.17 9.04 -12.66
N TYR A 65 4.59 10.01 -11.95
CA TYR A 65 4.40 9.91 -10.50
C TYR A 65 3.33 8.89 -10.15
N CYS A 66 2.23 8.81 -10.91
CA CYS A 66 1.24 7.76 -10.70
C CYS A 66 1.82 6.35 -10.92
N LYS A 67 2.65 6.15 -11.96
CA LYS A 67 3.32 4.86 -12.18
C LYS A 67 4.32 4.55 -11.08
N TYR A 68 5.15 5.51 -10.68
CA TYR A 68 6.13 5.32 -9.61
C TYR A 68 5.44 4.98 -8.28
N CYS A 69 4.39 5.72 -7.90
CA CYS A 69 3.59 5.42 -6.72
C CYS A 69 2.88 4.06 -6.83
N MET A 70 2.34 3.71 -8.00
CA MET A 70 1.70 2.41 -8.22
C MET A 70 2.69 1.27 -8.06
N TYR A 71 3.81 1.29 -8.77
CA TYR A 71 4.79 0.21 -8.73
C TYR A 71 5.49 0.10 -7.38
N GLY A 72 5.81 1.23 -6.74
CA GLY A 72 6.37 1.26 -5.39
C GLY A 72 5.43 0.63 -4.36
N ASN A 73 4.14 0.95 -4.42
CA ASN A 73 3.16 0.36 -3.52
C ASN A 73 2.81 -1.08 -3.84
N LEU A 74 2.85 -1.48 -5.10
CA LEU A 74 2.75 -2.88 -5.48
C LEU A 74 3.88 -3.67 -4.82
N LEU A 75 5.12 -3.18 -4.93
CA LEU A 75 6.30 -3.78 -4.31
C LEU A 75 6.13 -3.89 -2.80
N ILE A 76 5.76 -2.79 -2.13
CA ILE A 76 5.54 -2.75 -0.69
C ILE A 76 4.39 -3.69 -0.27
N SER A 77 3.33 -3.80 -1.07
CA SER A 77 2.17 -4.67 -0.77
C SER A 77 2.49 -6.15 -0.97
N PHE A 78 3.29 -6.49 -1.99
CA PHE A 78 3.68 -7.87 -2.28
C PHE A 78 4.82 -8.37 -1.39
N TYR A 79 5.65 -7.49 -0.84
CA TYR A 79 6.80 -7.88 -0.03
C TYR A 79 6.40 -8.67 1.23
N PRO A 80 5.46 -8.23 2.09
CA PRO A 80 5.02 -9.00 3.25
C PRO A 80 4.40 -10.34 2.85
N LEU A 81 3.64 -10.37 1.76
CA LEU A 81 3.00 -11.56 1.22
C LEU A 81 4.05 -12.58 0.75
N TYR A 82 5.09 -12.11 0.07
CA TYR A 82 6.22 -12.92 -0.36
C TYR A 82 6.97 -13.51 0.83
N PHE A 83 7.28 -12.72 1.86
CA PHE A 83 7.96 -13.22 3.06
C PHE A 83 7.09 -14.20 3.85
N HIS A 84 5.78 -13.94 3.95
CA HIS A 84 4.86 -14.86 4.61
C HIS A 84 4.75 -16.19 3.85
N LEU A 85 4.63 -16.15 2.52
CA LEU A 85 4.62 -17.35 1.68
C LEU A 85 5.94 -18.12 1.79
N ILE A 86 7.09 -17.47 1.62
CA ILE A 86 8.39 -18.14 1.78
C ILE A 86 8.56 -18.71 3.19
N GLY A 87 8.15 -17.98 4.21
CA GLY A 87 8.17 -18.45 5.59
C GLY A 87 7.37 -19.75 5.76
N MET A 88 6.16 -19.83 5.20
CA MET A 88 5.35 -21.05 5.24
C MET A 88 5.97 -22.21 4.45
N TRP A 89 6.60 -21.95 3.30
CA TRP A 89 7.15 -23.00 2.45
C TRP A 89 8.50 -23.53 2.93
N VAL A 90 9.35 -22.67 3.49
CA VAL A 90 10.72 -23.01 3.89
C VAL A 90 10.80 -23.37 5.37
N PHE A 91 10.03 -22.70 6.22
CA PHE A 91 10.04 -22.90 7.67
C PHE A 91 8.63 -23.06 8.26
N PRO A 92 7.83 -24.04 7.78
CA PRO A 92 6.45 -24.24 8.22
C PRO A 92 6.30 -24.45 9.74
N SER A 93 7.35 -24.93 10.42
CA SER A 93 7.34 -25.18 11.86
C SER A 93 7.51 -23.93 12.72
N LEU A 94 8.00 -22.81 12.17
CA LEU A 94 8.19 -21.56 12.91
C LEU A 94 6.96 -20.64 12.92
N LEU A 95 5.99 -20.90 12.03
CA LEU A 95 4.79 -20.08 11.84
C LEU A 95 3.50 -20.80 12.31
N ARG A 96 3.65 -21.86 13.12
CA ARG A 96 2.56 -22.68 13.64
C ARG A 96 2.15 -22.26 15.04
#